data_AF-W9I2M4-F1
#
_entry.id   AF-W9I2M4-F1
#
_cell.length_a   1.000
_cell.length_b   1.000
_cell.length_c   1.000
_cell.angle_alpha   90.00
_cell.angle_beta   90.00
_cell.angle_gamma   90.00
#
_symmetry.space_group_name_H-M   'P 1'
#
loop_
_entity.id
_entity.type
_entity.pdbx_description
1 polymer ?
#
loop_
_entity_poly.entity_id
_entity_poly.type
_entity_poly.pdbx_seq_one_letter_code
_entity_poly.pdbx_strand_id
1 'polypeptide(L)'
;MSARTSSMLHFLAVDQEAPVCKLMRELCFALAFADDSAMHLVLARLEIDPERTGGQASQESASSLTHYNASIEILRNQLGVAQLMAHEAIIGVVVNLACYDMFTNNLTRWKTHMMDLTGSMILDQSPHLTLYQADPSIVQYTHNLEEGAIKSHRDTEVLLELLLKLSYLAAGKSELDLSEDSALLEELQVGVYKTLTLPRYNSPNIHQNSLAPCLLTYEIFRLAVLVYLSGPVTFLAGNRTFNVVTPHLRGRLSRMYREHRLDWTGLEHVELFTLVIGALTEVGQDRQRLMVQLQRTMRVQGLIWNGLVDKLRSMAWVDIVWSAGLERLHVDLSFMNG
;
A
#
# COMPACT_ATOMS: atom_id res chain seq x y z
N MET A 1 -33.52 -30.54 8.65
CA MET A 1 -32.64 -29.37 8.47
C MET A 1 -33.45 -28.11 8.73
N SER A 2 -32.89 -27.12 9.44
CA SER A 2 -33.60 -25.85 9.65
C SER A 2 -33.67 -25.04 8.35
N ALA A 3 -34.69 -24.20 8.18
CA ALA A 3 -34.79 -23.30 7.02
C ALA A 3 -33.51 -22.44 6.86
N ARG A 4 -32.90 -22.05 7.98
CA ARG A 4 -31.63 -21.32 8.04
C ARG A 4 -30.46 -22.12 7.46
N THR A 5 -30.33 -23.39 7.85
CA THR A 5 -29.29 -24.30 7.34
C THR A 5 -29.47 -24.57 5.83
N SER A 6 -30.72 -24.63 5.36
CA SER A 6 -31.02 -24.81 3.94
C SER A 6 -30.66 -23.58 3.10
N SER A 7 -30.96 -22.37 3.57
CA SER A 7 -30.57 -21.13 2.89
C SER A 7 -29.05 -20.92 2.85
N MET A 8 -28.36 -21.34 3.91
CA MET A 8 -26.90 -21.29 4.00
C MET A 8 -26.18 -22.22 3.00
N LEU A 9 -26.70 -23.43 2.80
CA LEU A 9 -26.15 -24.37 1.81
C LEU A 9 -26.43 -23.94 0.37
N HIS A 10 -27.59 -23.32 0.13
CA HIS A 10 -27.97 -22.77 -1.17
C HIS A 10 -27.09 -21.59 -1.57
N PHE A 11 -26.79 -20.70 -0.61
CA PHE A 11 -25.90 -19.55 -0.78
C PHE A 11 -24.47 -19.90 -1.22
N LEU A 12 -23.95 -21.05 -0.77
CA LEU A 12 -22.65 -21.55 -1.24
C LEU A 12 -22.69 -22.03 -2.69
N ALA A 13 -23.84 -22.51 -3.16
CA ALA A 13 -24.02 -23.14 -4.46
C ALA A 13 -24.28 -22.15 -5.63
N VAL A 14 -24.39 -20.84 -5.36
CA VAL A 14 -24.70 -19.82 -6.38
C VAL A 14 -23.54 -19.61 -7.36
N ASP A 15 -23.74 -19.93 -8.64
CA ASP A 15 -22.69 -19.90 -9.69
C ASP A 15 -22.65 -18.62 -10.55
N GLN A 16 -23.51 -17.62 -10.27
CA GLN A 16 -23.64 -16.40 -11.09
C GLN A 16 -22.70 -15.24 -10.70
N GLU A 17 -21.73 -15.47 -9.81
CA GLU A 17 -20.80 -14.43 -9.35
C GLU A 17 -19.43 -14.49 -10.05
N ALA A 18 -18.71 -13.37 -10.07
CA ALA A 18 -17.30 -13.38 -10.47
C ALA A 18 -16.48 -14.33 -9.55
N PRO A 19 -15.47 -15.06 -10.06
CA PRO A 19 -14.76 -16.09 -9.30
C PRO A 19 -14.19 -15.61 -7.95
N VAL A 20 -13.75 -14.35 -7.87
CA VAL A 20 -13.27 -13.74 -6.61
C VAL A 20 -14.38 -13.56 -5.58
N CYS A 21 -15.59 -13.20 -6.00
CA CYS A 21 -16.74 -13.02 -5.10
C CYS A 21 -17.22 -14.35 -4.51
N LYS A 22 -17.11 -15.44 -5.29
CA LYS A 22 -17.41 -16.81 -4.86
C LYS A 22 -16.44 -17.30 -3.79
N LEU A 23 -15.13 -17.16 -4.03
CA LEU A 23 -14.10 -17.52 -3.05
C LEU A 23 -14.23 -16.73 -1.74
N MET A 24 -14.53 -15.43 -1.82
CA MET A 24 -14.72 -14.58 -0.64
C MET A 24 -16.00 -14.92 0.12
N ARG A 25 -17.06 -15.32 -0.58
CA ARG A 25 -18.31 -15.82 0.01
C ARG A 25 -18.10 -17.11 0.79
N GLU A 26 -17.36 -18.05 0.22
CA GLU A 26 -16.99 -19.32 0.86
C GLU A 26 -16.14 -19.09 2.12
N LEU A 27 -15.18 -18.15 2.05
CA LEU A 27 -14.37 -17.72 3.20
C LEU A 27 -15.23 -17.05 4.29
N CYS A 28 -16.12 -16.12 3.92
CA CYS A 28 -17.02 -15.44 4.85
C CYS A 28 -17.94 -16.43 5.58
N PHE A 29 -18.40 -17.45 4.85
CA PHE A 29 -19.24 -18.50 5.39
C PHE A 29 -18.47 -19.38 6.40
N ALA A 30 -17.21 -19.71 6.11
CA ALA A 30 -16.36 -20.42 7.05
C ALA A 30 -16.12 -19.60 8.33
N LEU A 31 -15.88 -18.29 8.18
CA LEU A 31 -15.63 -17.37 9.30
C LEU A 31 -16.89 -17.07 10.13
N ALA A 32 -18.08 -17.12 9.53
CA ALA A 32 -19.34 -16.85 10.22
C ALA A 32 -19.63 -17.81 11.39
N PHE A 33 -19.03 -19.00 11.43
CA PHE A 33 -19.18 -19.91 12.56
C PHE A 33 -18.26 -19.58 13.74
N ALA A 34 -17.28 -18.70 13.53
CA ALA A 34 -16.27 -18.33 14.53
C ALA A 34 -16.34 -16.84 14.93
N ASP A 35 -16.95 -15.98 14.12
CA ASP A 35 -17.02 -14.53 14.34
C ASP A 35 -18.43 -13.97 14.08
N ASP A 36 -18.95 -13.23 15.06
CA ASP A 36 -20.31 -12.66 15.03
C ASP A 36 -20.45 -11.57 13.95
N SER A 37 -19.39 -10.82 13.66
CA SER A 37 -19.40 -9.83 12.58
C SER A 37 -19.49 -10.51 11.21
N ALA A 38 -18.71 -11.57 10.98
CA ALA A 38 -18.80 -12.41 9.78
C ALA A 38 -20.17 -13.09 9.66
N MET A 39 -20.77 -13.54 10.76
CA MET A 39 -22.14 -14.08 10.76
C MET A 39 -23.16 -13.04 10.32
N HIS A 40 -23.09 -11.82 10.86
CA HIS A 40 -23.97 -10.73 10.45
C HIS A 40 -23.78 -10.36 8.98
N LEU A 41 -22.56 -10.39 8.46
CA LEU A 41 -22.29 -10.14 7.05
C LEU A 41 -22.83 -11.24 6.13
N VAL A 42 -22.72 -12.51 6.52
CA VAL A 42 -23.34 -13.64 5.80
C VAL A 42 -24.86 -13.50 5.79
N LEU A 43 -25.47 -13.09 6.91
CA LEU A 43 -26.92 -12.86 6.99
C LEU A 43 -27.36 -11.69 6.10
N ALA A 44 -26.62 -10.58 6.08
CA ALA A 44 -26.88 -9.47 5.17
C ALA A 44 -26.85 -9.94 3.71
N ARG A 45 -25.85 -10.76 3.35
CA ARG A 45 -25.67 -11.26 1.98
C ARG A 45 -26.71 -12.31 1.56
N LEU A 46 -27.16 -13.14 2.50
CA LEU A 46 -28.26 -14.11 2.31
C LEU A 46 -29.62 -13.48 2.00
N GLU A 47 -29.80 -12.21 2.36
CA GLU A 47 -31.05 -11.48 2.11
C GLU A 47 -31.11 -10.80 0.74
N ILE A 48 -29.95 -10.57 0.13
CA ILE A 48 -29.81 -9.94 -1.19
C ILE A 48 -29.42 -10.95 -2.29
N ASP A 49 -29.45 -12.25 -1.97
CA ASP A 49 -29.10 -13.34 -2.88
C ASP A 49 -30.05 -13.39 -4.09
N PRO A 50 -29.54 -13.27 -5.34
CA PRO A 50 -30.33 -13.20 -6.56
C PRO A 50 -31.19 -14.44 -6.81
N GLU A 51 -30.81 -15.62 -6.29
CA GLU A 51 -31.65 -16.81 -6.43
C GLU A 51 -32.88 -16.76 -5.50
N ARG A 52 -32.82 -15.94 -4.44
CA ARG A 52 -33.93 -15.68 -3.52
C ARG A 52 -34.83 -14.53 -3.99
N THR A 53 -34.30 -13.61 -4.78
CA THR A 53 -35.04 -12.49 -5.39
C THR A 53 -35.50 -12.77 -6.83
N GLY A 54 -35.30 -14.00 -7.34
CA GLY A 54 -35.80 -14.43 -8.64
C GLY A 54 -35.05 -13.85 -9.83
N GLY A 55 -33.74 -13.60 -9.69
CA GLY A 55 -32.88 -13.07 -10.76
C GLY A 55 -32.98 -11.55 -10.96
N GLN A 56 -33.60 -10.82 -10.02
CA GLN A 56 -33.58 -9.36 -10.01
C GLN A 56 -32.26 -8.83 -9.45
N ALA A 57 -31.85 -7.64 -9.90
CA ALA A 57 -30.65 -6.97 -9.39
C ALA A 57 -30.70 -6.86 -7.86
N SER A 58 -29.62 -7.27 -7.19
CA SER A 58 -29.51 -7.31 -5.73
C SER A 58 -29.71 -5.90 -5.13
N GLN A 59 -30.87 -5.66 -4.53
CA GLN A 59 -31.19 -4.39 -3.86
C GLN A 59 -31.12 -4.54 -2.34
N GLU A 60 -30.48 -3.57 -1.68
CA GLU A 60 -30.39 -3.51 -0.22
C GLU A 60 -31.79 -3.41 0.40
N SER A 61 -32.15 -4.39 1.23
CA SER A 61 -33.36 -4.37 2.07
C SER A 61 -33.06 -3.73 3.43
N ALA A 62 -34.08 -3.25 4.15
CA ALA A 62 -33.92 -2.72 5.51
C ALA A 62 -33.32 -3.76 6.48
N SER A 63 -33.64 -5.03 6.28
CA SER A 63 -33.10 -6.14 7.09
C SER A 63 -31.63 -6.41 6.73
N SER A 64 -31.26 -6.33 5.45
CA SER A 64 -29.89 -6.55 5.00
C SER A 64 -28.96 -5.44 5.50
N LEU A 65 -29.44 -4.19 5.51
CA LEU A 65 -28.74 -3.04 6.06
C LEU A 65 -28.62 -3.12 7.59
N THR A 66 -29.61 -3.69 8.28
CA THR A 66 -29.54 -3.90 9.73
C THR A 66 -28.41 -4.87 10.07
N HIS A 67 -28.31 -5.99 9.35
CA HIS A 67 -27.23 -6.95 9.53
C HIS A 67 -25.87 -6.41 9.07
N TYR A 68 -25.81 -5.67 7.97
CA TYR A 68 -24.60 -4.99 7.50
C TYR A 68 -24.08 -3.98 8.53
N ASN A 69 -24.95 -3.12 9.05
CA ASN A 69 -24.59 -2.13 10.07
C ASN A 69 -24.18 -2.80 11.40
N ALA A 70 -24.84 -3.90 11.78
CA ALA A 70 -24.46 -4.68 12.95
C ALA A 70 -23.07 -5.29 12.78
N SER A 71 -22.72 -5.81 11.60
CA SER A 71 -21.36 -6.28 11.30
C SER A 71 -20.34 -5.14 11.45
N ILE A 72 -20.61 -3.94 10.90
CA ILE A 72 -19.73 -2.78 11.06
C ILE A 72 -19.59 -2.36 12.52
N GLU A 73 -20.67 -2.38 13.30
CA GLU A 73 -20.65 -1.98 14.71
C GLU A 73 -19.90 -2.99 15.58
N ILE A 74 -20.11 -4.28 15.36
CA ILE A 74 -19.37 -5.36 16.03
C ILE A 74 -17.89 -5.28 15.65
N LEU A 75 -17.58 -5.08 14.36
CA LEU A 75 -16.22 -4.87 13.88
C LEU A 75 -15.58 -3.66 14.58
N ARG A 76 -16.29 -2.53 14.67
CA ARG A 76 -15.82 -1.33 15.36
C ARG A 76 -15.55 -1.56 16.85
N ASN A 77 -16.39 -2.36 17.51
CA ASN A 77 -16.24 -2.70 18.93
C ASN A 77 -15.11 -3.71 19.18
N GLN A 78 -14.94 -4.70 18.29
CA GLN A 78 -13.79 -5.63 18.30
C GLN A 78 -12.48 -4.89 18.05
N LEU A 79 -12.49 -3.89 17.16
CA LEU A 79 -11.37 -2.97 16.94
C LEU A 79 -11.12 -2.04 18.15
N GLY A 80 -12.00 -1.97 19.14
CA GLY A 80 -11.79 -1.20 20.38
C GLY A 80 -11.28 -2.05 21.57
N VAL A 81 -11.41 -3.38 21.51
CA VAL A 81 -11.08 -4.29 22.61
C VAL A 81 -10.05 -5.32 22.13
N ALA A 82 -8.82 -5.15 22.60
CA ALA A 82 -7.63 -5.93 22.24
C ALA A 82 -7.76 -7.44 22.48
N GLN A 83 -8.37 -8.19 21.56
CA GLN A 83 -8.34 -9.65 21.57
C GLN A 83 -7.69 -10.24 20.31
N LEU A 84 -6.60 -10.97 20.58
CA LEU A 84 -5.59 -11.53 19.69
C LEU A 84 -6.07 -12.59 18.67
N MET A 85 -7.37 -12.87 18.56
CA MET A 85 -7.90 -14.05 17.85
C MET A 85 -8.64 -13.72 16.53
N ALA A 86 -8.88 -12.43 16.23
CA ALA A 86 -9.77 -12.02 15.14
C ALA A 86 -9.05 -11.48 13.88
N HIS A 87 -7.75 -11.74 13.70
CA HIS A 87 -6.99 -11.13 12.60
C HIS A 87 -7.48 -11.58 11.21
N GLU A 88 -7.74 -12.88 11.02
CA GLU A 88 -8.27 -13.43 9.77
C GLU A 88 -9.74 -13.10 9.55
N ALA A 89 -10.54 -13.05 10.63
CA ALA A 89 -11.95 -12.71 10.58
C ALA A 89 -12.18 -11.23 10.22
N ILE A 90 -11.39 -10.31 10.79
CA ILE A 90 -11.47 -8.87 10.52
C ILE A 90 -11.08 -8.56 9.07
N ILE A 91 -9.99 -9.16 8.56
CA ILE A 91 -9.57 -8.99 7.17
C ILE A 91 -10.62 -9.62 6.23
N GLY A 92 -11.10 -10.81 6.56
CA GLY A 92 -12.20 -11.47 5.84
C GLY A 92 -13.47 -10.64 5.79
N VAL A 93 -13.84 -9.97 6.88
CA VAL A 93 -15.01 -9.09 6.97
C VAL A 93 -14.80 -7.82 6.14
N VAL A 94 -13.66 -7.13 6.24
CA VAL A 94 -13.39 -5.90 5.47
C VAL A 94 -13.39 -6.16 3.96
N VAL A 95 -12.78 -7.25 3.51
CA VAL A 95 -12.79 -7.65 2.10
C VAL A 95 -14.19 -8.08 1.65
N ASN A 96 -14.96 -8.77 2.51
CA ASN A 96 -16.33 -9.14 2.17
C ASN A 96 -17.32 -7.96 2.21
N LEU A 97 -17.09 -6.94 3.04
CA LEU A 97 -17.85 -5.68 3.00
C LEU A 97 -17.62 -4.97 1.67
N ALA A 98 -16.38 -4.93 1.17
CA ALA A 98 -16.08 -4.44 -0.17
C ALA A 98 -16.76 -5.31 -1.26
N CYS A 99 -16.69 -6.64 -1.19
CA CYS A 99 -17.38 -7.49 -2.15
C CYS A 99 -18.92 -7.32 -2.11
N TYR A 100 -19.50 -7.14 -0.92
CA TYR A 100 -20.93 -6.85 -0.72
C TYR A 100 -21.32 -5.53 -1.41
N ASP A 101 -20.53 -4.48 -1.25
CA ASP A 101 -20.79 -3.17 -1.87
C ASP A 101 -20.63 -3.20 -3.41
N MET A 102 -19.72 -4.05 -3.92
CA MET A 102 -19.59 -4.30 -5.36
C MET A 102 -20.81 -5.07 -5.90
N PHE A 103 -21.34 -6.01 -5.12
CA PHE A 103 -22.48 -6.84 -5.47
C PHE A 103 -23.81 -6.09 -5.48
N THR A 104 -24.00 -5.14 -4.57
CA THR A 104 -25.17 -4.25 -4.50
C THR A 104 -25.07 -3.03 -5.42
N ASN A 105 -24.01 -2.95 -6.23
CA ASN A 105 -23.70 -1.81 -7.11
C ASN A 105 -23.57 -0.46 -6.36
N ASN A 106 -23.24 -0.51 -5.06
CA ASN A 106 -22.99 0.67 -4.23
C ASN A 106 -21.52 1.12 -4.37
N LEU A 107 -21.18 1.54 -5.59
CA LEU A 107 -19.82 1.86 -6.00
C LEU A 107 -19.17 3.00 -5.21
N THR A 108 -19.97 3.84 -4.53
CA THR A 108 -19.46 4.92 -3.65
C THR A 108 -18.89 4.36 -2.35
N ARG A 109 -19.54 3.36 -1.74
CA ARG A 109 -19.09 2.73 -0.49
C ARG A 109 -17.94 1.75 -0.72
N TRP A 110 -18.02 0.97 -1.80
CA TRP A 110 -16.91 0.16 -2.29
C TRP A 110 -15.65 1.00 -2.53
N LYS A 111 -15.83 2.17 -3.18
CA LYS A 111 -14.78 3.16 -3.35
C LYS A 111 -14.22 3.59 -1.99
N THR A 112 -15.01 3.96 -1.00
CA THR A 112 -14.50 4.35 0.32
C THR A 112 -13.59 3.29 0.98
N HIS A 113 -13.90 2.00 0.86
CA HIS A 113 -13.07 0.92 1.44
C HIS A 113 -11.77 0.66 0.66
N MET A 114 -11.83 0.65 -0.68
CA MET A 114 -10.64 0.47 -1.54
C MET A 114 -9.79 1.75 -1.69
N MET A 115 -10.42 2.91 -1.52
CA MET A 115 -9.81 4.25 -1.55
C MET A 115 -9.19 4.63 -0.22
N ASP A 116 -9.39 3.95 0.91
CA ASP A 116 -8.73 4.42 2.14
C ASP A 116 -7.21 4.23 2.03
N LEU A 117 -6.72 3.03 1.71
CA LEU A 117 -5.28 2.81 1.54
C LEU A 117 -4.77 3.44 0.23
N THR A 118 -5.40 3.14 -0.91
CA THR A 118 -4.98 3.65 -2.22
C THR A 118 -5.16 5.16 -2.32
N GLY A 119 -6.27 5.70 -1.82
CA GLY A 119 -6.52 7.14 -1.78
C GLY A 119 -5.61 7.84 -0.79
N SER A 120 -5.23 7.20 0.33
CA SER A 120 -4.20 7.75 1.22
C SER A 120 -2.82 7.77 0.57
N MET A 121 -2.48 6.79 -0.26
CA MET A 121 -1.26 6.84 -1.10
C MET A 121 -1.33 7.93 -2.16
N ILE A 122 -2.46 8.09 -2.86
CA ILE A 122 -2.69 9.12 -3.88
C ILE A 122 -2.57 10.53 -3.28
N LEU A 123 -3.18 10.74 -2.12
CA LEU A 123 -3.21 12.02 -1.41
C LEU A 123 -1.97 12.24 -0.54
N ASP A 124 -1.14 11.21 -0.35
CA ASP A 124 -0.04 11.19 0.60
C ASP A 124 -0.51 11.68 1.98
N GLN A 125 -1.51 11.02 2.53
CA GLN A 125 -2.09 11.30 3.85
C GLN A 125 -2.13 10.04 4.72
N SER A 126 -2.34 10.20 6.03
CA SER A 126 -2.51 9.04 6.92
C SER A 126 -3.81 8.29 6.58
N PRO A 127 -3.82 6.93 6.56
CA PRO A 127 -5.04 6.15 6.35
C PRO A 127 -6.06 6.43 7.45
N HIS A 128 -7.34 6.48 7.09
CA HIS A 128 -8.43 6.65 8.05
C HIS A 128 -8.70 5.37 8.84
N LEU A 129 -8.32 4.20 8.29
CA LEU A 129 -8.32 2.91 8.96
C LEU A 129 -6.94 2.63 9.57
N THR A 130 -6.87 2.55 10.90
CA THR A 130 -5.63 2.24 11.63
C THR A 130 -5.29 0.74 11.53
N LEU A 131 -4.07 0.41 11.09
CA LEU A 131 -3.52 -0.95 11.13
C LEU A 131 -2.99 -1.27 12.53
N TYR A 132 -3.39 -2.42 13.06
CA TYR A 132 -3.30 -2.77 14.47
C TYR A 132 -1.91 -3.23 14.97
N GLN A 133 -0.84 -2.87 14.28
CA GLN A 133 0.53 -3.19 14.71
C GLN A 133 1.47 -1.97 14.81
N ALA A 134 0.98 -0.74 14.65
CA ALA A 134 1.80 0.42 14.95
C ALA A 134 1.75 0.69 16.47
N ASP A 135 2.89 0.52 17.12
CA ASP A 135 3.15 0.94 18.49
C ASP A 135 2.59 2.38 18.72
N PRO A 136 1.77 2.64 19.76
CA PRO A 136 1.09 3.93 19.96
C PRO A 136 2.02 5.13 20.21
N SER A 137 3.34 4.93 20.14
CA SER A 137 4.37 5.90 20.50
C SER A 137 4.64 6.99 19.44
N ILE A 138 4.02 6.95 18.25
CA ILE A 138 4.44 7.81 17.12
C ILE A 138 3.68 9.15 16.99
N VAL A 139 2.52 9.33 17.64
CA VAL A 139 1.74 10.58 17.50
C VAL A 139 2.04 11.56 18.63
N GLN A 140 3.22 12.17 18.57
CA GLN A 140 3.45 13.49 19.15
C GLN A 140 4.03 14.41 18.08
N TYR A 141 3.25 15.44 17.73
CA TYR A 141 3.73 16.61 17.01
C TYR A 141 4.61 17.41 17.98
N THR A 142 5.91 17.19 17.93
CA THR A 142 6.85 18.02 18.68
C THR A 142 7.27 19.19 17.81
N HIS A 143 6.94 20.40 18.30
CA HIS A 143 7.33 21.69 17.72
C HIS A 143 8.85 21.95 17.80
N ASN A 144 9.64 20.99 18.27
CA ASN A 144 11.09 21.07 18.42
C ASN A 144 11.80 20.44 17.22
N LEU A 145 12.47 21.28 16.42
CA LEU A 145 13.14 20.87 15.18
C LEU A 145 14.36 19.96 15.41
N GLU A 146 15.04 20.06 16.57
CA GLU A 146 16.12 19.14 16.95
C GLU A 146 15.61 17.72 17.19
N GLU A 147 14.45 17.60 17.85
CA GLU A 147 13.75 16.34 18.05
C GLU A 147 13.23 15.79 16.72
N GLY A 148 12.79 16.67 15.81
CA GLY A 148 12.43 16.32 14.43
C GLY A 148 13.60 15.74 13.64
N ALA A 149 14.81 16.29 13.77
CA ALA A 149 15.99 15.77 13.08
C ALA A 149 16.37 14.37 13.59
N ILE A 150 16.38 14.17 14.91
CA ILE A 150 16.62 12.84 15.51
C ILE A 150 15.54 11.84 15.06
N LYS A 151 14.28 12.25 15.08
CA LYS A 151 13.15 11.43 14.64
C LYS A 151 13.26 11.07 13.16
N SER A 152 13.63 12.01 12.29
CA SER A 152 13.80 11.77 10.85
C SER A 152 14.91 10.74 10.54
N HIS A 153 15.97 10.71 11.35
CA HIS A 153 17.03 9.71 11.20
C HIS A 153 16.51 8.32 11.56
N ARG A 154 15.85 8.18 12.71
CA ARG A 154 15.19 6.93 13.13
C ARG A 154 14.15 6.47 12.10
N ASP A 155 13.33 7.39 11.61
CA ASP A 155 12.28 7.07 10.64
C ASP A 155 12.89 6.66 9.28
N THR A 156 14.05 7.20 8.90
CA THR A 156 14.84 6.73 7.74
C THR A 156 15.29 5.29 7.93
N GLU A 157 15.82 4.94 9.11
CA GLU A 157 16.23 3.57 9.43
C GLU A 157 15.06 2.60 9.38
N VAL A 158 13.89 2.98 9.93
CA VAL A 158 12.66 2.19 9.87
C VAL A 158 12.24 1.90 8.43
N LEU A 159 12.31 2.89 7.55
CA LEU A 159 11.99 2.72 6.13
C LEU A 159 13.01 1.81 5.43
N LEU A 160 14.30 1.90 5.78
CA LEU A 160 15.33 1.01 5.24
C LEU A 160 15.12 -0.45 5.67
N GLU A 161 14.85 -0.69 6.96
CA GLU A 161 14.56 -2.02 7.49
C GLU A 161 13.34 -2.66 6.80
N LEU A 162 12.30 -1.86 6.55
CA LEU A 162 11.10 -2.27 5.82
C LEU A 162 11.43 -2.69 4.40
N LEU A 163 12.18 -1.86 3.65
CA LEU A 163 12.57 -2.18 2.27
C LEU A 163 13.44 -3.45 2.21
N LEU A 164 14.36 -3.60 3.16
CA LEU A 164 15.23 -4.78 3.29
C LEU A 164 14.41 -6.03 3.56
N LYS A 165 13.43 -5.95 4.47
CA LYS A 165 12.56 -7.08 4.81
C LYS A 165 11.71 -7.51 3.62
N LEU A 166 11.15 -6.54 2.87
CA LEU A 166 10.45 -6.84 1.62
C LEU A 166 11.36 -7.47 0.57
N SER A 167 12.59 -6.95 0.41
CA SER A 167 13.60 -7.53 -0.49
C SER A 167 13.90 -8.99 -0.14
N TYR A 168 14.15 -9.28 1.13
CA TYR A 168 14.43 -10.63 1.62
C TYR A 168 13.25 -11.58 1.41
N LEU A 169 12.02 -11.14 1.72
CA LEU A 169 10.82 -11.96 1.54
C LEU A 169 10.54 -12.27 0.08
N ALA A 170 10.79 -11.32 -0.83
CA ALA A 170 10.52 -11.48 -2.25
C ALA A 170 11.66 -12.20 -3.02
N ALA A 171 12.86 -12.29 -2.46
CA ALA A 171 14.03 -12.79 -3.15
C ALA A 171 13.84 -14.21 -3.70
N GLY A 172 14.09 -14.38 -5.00
CA GLY A 172 14.10 -15.68 -5.67
C GLY A 172 12.74 -16.33 -5.90
N LYS A 173 11.63 -15.64 -5.58
CA LYS A 173 10.27 -16.15 -5.75
C LYS A 173 9.72 -15.83 -7.14
N SER A 174 8.91 -16.73 -7.68
CA SER A 174 8.16 -16.45 -8.91
C SER A 174 6.97 -15.52 -8.63
N GLU A 175 6.38 -14.95 -9.68
CA GLU A 175 5.17 -14.12 -9.53
C GLU A 175 4.04 -14.83 -8.79
N LEU A 176 3.82 -16.11 -9.09
CA LEU A 176 2.80 -16.93 -8.43
C LEU A 176 3.10 -17.06 -6.94
N ASP A 177 4.34 -17.44 -6.60
CA ASP A 177 4.77 -17.63 -5.21
C ASP A 177 4.67 -16.33 -4.40
N LEU A 178 4.95 -15.18 -5.02
CA LEU A 178 4.82 -13.86 -4.37
C LEU A 178 3.35 -13.51 -4.06
N SER A 179 2.43 -13.87 -4.94
CA SER A 179 1.00 -13.57 -4.77
C SER A 179 0.33 -14.43 -3.68
N GLU A 180 0.92 -15.58 -3.35
CA GLU A 180 0.43 -16.51 -2.33
C GLU A 180 1.18 -16.38 -0.99
N ASP A 181 2.25 -15.57 -0.95
CA ASP A 181 3.07 -15.38 0.24
C ASP A 181 2.42 -14.43 1.25
N SER A 182 1.73 -15.02 2.22
CA SER A 182 1.11 -14.30 3.34
C SER A 182 2.07 -13.38 4.11
N ALA A 183 3.33 -13.77 4.32
CA ALA A 183 4.29 -12.97 5.08
C ALA A 183 4.75 -11.74 4.28
N LEU A 184 4.92 -11.89 2.97
CA LEU A 184 5.21 -10.77 2.07
C LEU A 184 4.03 -9.78 1.99
N LEU A 185 2.81 -10.30 1.87
CA LEU A 185 1.61 -9.47 1.78
C LEU A 185 1.34 -8.69 3.07
N GLU A 186 1.51 -9.34 4.23
CA GLU A 186 1.41 -8.67 5.54
C GLU A 186 2.49 -7.58 5.68
N GLU A 187 3.74 -7.89 5.32
CA GLU A 187 4.82 -6.91 5.40
C GLU A 187 4.62 -5.73 4.43
N LEU A 188 4.09 -5.99 3.23
CA LEU A 188 3.78 -4.94 2.27
C LEU A 188 2.69 -4.01 2.79
N GLN A 189 1.64 -4.57 3.40
CA GLN A 189 0.57 -3.81 4.03
C GLN A 189 1.09 -2.96 5.20
N VAL A 190 1.87 -3.56 6.11
CA VAL A 190 2.55 -2.86 7.21
C VAL A 190 3.44 -1.75 6.66
N GLY A 191 4.16 -2.01 5.58
CA GLY A 191 5.08 -1.06 4.99
C GLY A 191 4.41 0.17 4.40
N VAL A 192 3.30 -0.02 3.67
CA VAL A 192 2.49 1.08 3.15
C VAL A 192 1.93 1.92 4.29
N TYR A 193 1.37 1.27 5.31
CA TYR A 193 0.78 1.96 6.45
C TYR A 193 1.81 2.78 7.23
N LYS A 194 2.95 2.16 7.59
CA LYS A 194 4.04 2.85 8.29
C LYS A 194 4.46 4.09 7.51
N THR A 195 4.77 3.94 6.22
CA THR A 195 5.19 5.05 5.34
C THR A 195 4.18 6.20 5.31
N LEU A 196 2.87 5.90 5.35
CA LEU A 196 1.81 6.92 5.35
C LEU A 196 1.56 7.57 6.72
N THR A 197 1.85 6.87 7.82
CA THR A 197 1.70 7.41 9.19
C THR A 197 2.90 8.21 9.67
N LEU A 198 4.06 8.02 9.05
CA LEU A 198 5.27 8.76 9.36
C LEU A 198 5.10 10.28 9.16
N PRO A 199 5.83 11.11 9.93
CA PRO A 199 5.73 12.56 9.87
C PRO A 199 6.14 13.09 8.48
N ARG A 200 5.50 14.18 8.06
CA ARG A 200 5.76 14.86 6.78
C ARG A 200 6.42 16.20 7.02
N TYR A 201 7.53 16.45 6.34
CA TYR A 201 8.30 17.69 6.48
C TYR A 201 8.32 18.49 5.16
N ASN A 202 7.20 19.14 4.83
CA ASN A 202 7.04 19.96 3.60
C ASN A 202 6.58 21.40 3.88
N SER A 203 6.84 21.92 5.08
CA SER A 203 6.41 23.29 5.43
C SER A 203 7.33 24.33 4.76
N PRO A 204 6.76 25.37 4.11
CA PRO A 204 7.54 26.45 3.48
C PRO A 204 8.42 27.23 4.47
N ASN A 205 8.21 27.07 5.78
CA ASN A 205 9.04 27.69 6.81
C ASN A 205 10.29 26.88 7.21
N ILE A 206 10.47 25.67 6.66
CA ILE A 206 11.61 24.80 7.00
C ILE A 206 12.95 25.40 6.52
N HIS A 207 12.94 26.12 5.40
CA HIS A 207 14.15 26.64 4.74
C HIS A 207 14.97 27.66 5.53
N GLN A 208 14.44 28.21 6.63
CA GLN A 208 15.14 29.23 7.43
C GLN A 208 16.13 28.63 8.44
N ASN A 209 16.22 27.29 8.55
CA ASN A 209 16.96 26.61 9.61
C ASN A 209 18.13 25.75 9.09
N SER A 210 19.17 25.61 9.92
CA SER A 210 20.36 24.81 9.64
C SER A 210 20.08 23.31 9.51
N LEU A 211 19.03 22.80 10.18
CA LEU A 211 18.59 21.40 10.14
C LEU A 211 17.60 21.09 9.00
N ALA A 212 17.30 22.08 8.14
CA ALA A 212 16.43 21.85 6.99
C ALA A 212 16.90 20.70 6.07
N PRO A 213 18.21 20.56 5.75
CA PRO A 213 18.68 19.54 4.81
C PRO A 213 18.33 18.11 5.24
N CYS A 214 18.49 17.74 6.51
CA CYS A 214 18.22 16.37 6.96
C CYS A 214 16.73 16.01 6.92
N LEU A 215 15.86 16.93 7.35
CA LEU A 215 14.41 16.73 7.29
C LEU A 215 13.89 16.59 5.86
N LEU A 216 14.47 17.35 4.94
CA LEU A 216 14.12 17.32 3.52
C LEU A 216 14.67 16.08 2.82
N THR A 217 15.89 15.64 3.17
CA THR A 217 16.46 14.35 2.73
C THR A 217 15.53 13.21 3.12
N TYR A 218 15.10 13.18 4.38
CA TYR A 218 14.13 12.19 4.88
C TYR A 218 12.80 12.27 4.13
N GLU A 219 12.22 13.45 3.94
CA GLU A 219 10.90 13.58 3.29
C GLU A 219 10.93 13.14 1.83
N ILE A 220 12.01 13.46 1.12
CA ILE A 220 12.23 12.98 -0.25
C ILE A 220 12.34 11.46 -0.26
N PHE A 221 13.08 10.87 0.68
CA PHE A 221 13.19 9.43 0.77
C PHE A 221 11.84 8.78 1.09
N ARG A 222 11.11 9.27 2.10
CA ARG A 222 9.75 8.80 2.45
C ARG A 222 8.82 8.81 1.25
N LEU A 223 8.84 9.90 0.46
CA LEU A 223 8.04 10.00 -0.76
C LEU A 223 8.50 8.99 -1.84
N ALA A 224 9.80 8.79 -2.01
CA ALA A 224 10.32 7.77 -2.92
C ALA A 224 9.92 6.35 -2.48
N VAL A 225 9.93 6.05 -1.17
CA VAL A 225 9.42 4.79 -0.63
C VAL A 225 7.93 4.61 -0.92
N LEU A 226 7.12 5.66 -0.74
CA LEU A 226 5.69 5.59 -1.04
C LEU A 226 5.42 5.28 -2.52
N VAL A 227 6.13 5.96 -3.42
CA VAL A 227 6.06 5.73 -4.86
C VAL A 227 6.54 4.31 -5.20
N TYR A 228 7.63 3.86 -4.57
CA TYR A 228 8.12 2.50 -4.73
C TYR A 228 7.09 1.45 -4.29
N LEU A 229 6.49 1.58 -3.10
CA LEU A 229 5.53 0.62 -2.56
C LEU A 229 4.24 0.55 -3.40
N SER A 230 3.88 1.64 -4.07
CA SER A 230 2.73 1.63 -4.98
C SER A 230 2.90 0.67 -6.17
N GLY A 231 4.14 0.37 -6.58
CA GLY A 231 4.44 -0.62 -7.62
C GLY A 231 4.01 -2.02 -7.21
N PRO A 232 4.61 -2.63 -6.18
CA PRO A 232 4.25 -3.96 -5.71
C PRO A 232 2.77 -4.09 -5.32
N VAL A 233 2.19 -3.06 -4.67
CA VAL A 233 0.76 -3.05 -4.32
C VAL A 233 -0.12 -3.15 -5.56
N THR A 234 0.16 -2.35 -6.59
CA THR A 234 -0.62 -2.38 -7.83
C THR A 234 -0.40 -3.69 -8.60
N PHE A 235 0.85 -4.16 -8.64
CA PHE A 235 1.25 -5.37 -9.35
C PHE A 235 0.58 -6.62 -8.76
N LEU A 236 0.67 -6.80 -7.44
CA LEU A 236 0.07 -7.94 -6.73
C LEU A 236 -1.46 -7.86 -6.68
N ALA A 237 -2.05 -6.67 -6.81
CA ALA A 237 -3.48 -6.50 -7.04
C ALA A 237 -3.92 -6.88 -8.48
N GLY A 238 -3.01 -7.37 -9.32
CA GLY A 238 -3.28 -7.83 -10.69
C GLY A 238 -3.24 -6.73 -11.76
N ASN A 239 -2.96 -5.48 -11.40
CA ASN A 239 -2.83 -4.38 -12.36
C ASN A 239 -1.36 -4.20 -12.77
N ARG A 240 -1.01 -4.78 -13.91
CA ARG A 240 0.37 -4.87 -14.41
C ARG A 240 0.81 -3.68 -15.27
N THR A 241 -0.13 -2.84 -15.70
CA THR A 241 0.10 -1.84 -16.74
C THR A 241 0.01 -0.40 -16.23
N PHE A 242 -0.72 -0.16 -15.14
CA PHE A 242 -0.98 1.20 -14.68
C PHE A 242 -0.96 1.32 -13.16
N ASN A 243 0.12 1.90 -12.64
CA ASN A 243 0.18 2.36 -11.26
C ASN A 243 -0.68 3.63 -11.09
N VAL A 244 -1.77 3.50 -10.33
CA VAL A 244 -2.75 4.59 -10.14
C VAL A 244 -2.19 5.70 -9.23
N VAL A 245 -1.23 5.40 -8.37
CA VAL A 245 -0.66 6.35 -7.39
C VAL A 245 0.36 7.27 -8.05
N THR A 246 1.27 6.71 -8.86
CA THR A 246 2.39 7.44 -9.47
C THR A 246 2.02 8.73 -10.20
N PRO A 247 0.95 8.79 -11.03
CA PRO A 247 0.56 10.01 -11.72
C PRO A 247 0.23 11.19 -10.79
N HIS A 248 -0.29 10.92 -9.59
CA HIS A 248 -0.67 11.96 -8.62
C HIS A 248 0.52 12.50 -7.83
N LEU A 249 1.59 11.71 -7.70
CA LEU A 249 2.84 12.12 -7.03
C LEU A 249 3.89 12.66 -7.99
N ARG A 250 3.62 12.63 -9.30
CA ARG A 250 4.50 13.09 -10.37
C ARG A 250 4.95 14.54 -10.18
N GLY A 251 6.20 14.81 -10.50
CA GLY A 251 6.87 16.10 -10.38
C GLY A 251 7.26 16.45 -8.95
N ARG A 252 6.72 15.80 -7.91
CA ARG A 252 7.03 16.14 -6.51
C ARG A 252 8.48 15.81 -6.17
N LEU A 253 8.97 14.61 -6.53
CA LEU A 253 10.35 14.20 -6.28
C LEU A 253 11.35 15.11 -7.01
N SER A 254 11.14 15.34 -8.31
CA SER A 254 11.97 16.26 -9.11
C SER A 254 11.98 17.68 -8.53
N ARG A 255 10.81 18.20 -8.16
CA ARG A 255 10.67 19.54 -7.57
C ARG A 255 11.42 19.65 -6.26
N MET A 256 11.25 18.69 -5.36
CA MET A 256 11.94 18.69 -4.07
C MET A 256 13.45 18.57 -4.23
N TYR A 257 13.91 17.71 -5.14
CA TYR A 257 15.33 17.56 -5.43
C TYR A 257 15.95 18.84 -6.01
N ARG A 258 15.18 19.63 -6.76
CA ARG A 258 15.62 20.92 -7.34
C ARG A 258 15.63 22.08 -6.34
N GLU A 259 14.59 22.17 -5.51
CA GLU A 259 14.33 23.36 -4.69
C GLU A 259 15.13 23.38 -3.38
N HIS A 260 15.72 22.25 -3.01
CA HIS A 260 16.36 22.08 -1.71
C HIS A 260 17.82 21.68 -1.84
N ARG A 261 18.65 22.19 -0.94
CA ARG A 261 20.01 21.67 -0.74
C ARG A 261 19.90 20.47 0.19
N LEU A 262 20.08 19.29 -0.39
CA LEU A 262 20.02 18.02 0.32
C LEU A 262 21.41 17.65 0.81
N ASP A 263 21.46 16.99 1.96
CA ASP A 263 22.66 16.36 2.48
C ASP A 263 22.46 14.85 2.46
N TRP A 264 23.27 14.17 1.65
CA TRP A 264 23.26 12.72 1.47
C TRP A 264 24.48 12.05 2.12
N THR A 265 25.27 12.79 2.91
CA THR A 265 26.48 12.27 3.55
C THR A 265 26.14 11.08 4.43
N GLY A 266 26.69 9.89 4.13
CA GLY A 266 26.38 8.64 4.83
C GLY A 266 25.06 7.96 4.42
N LEU A 267 24.31 8.56 3.48
CA LEU A 267 23.04 8.06 2.94
C LEU A 267 23.10 7.93 1.41
N GLU A 268 24.27 7.64 0.85
CA GLU A 268 24.51 7.61 -0.59
C GLU A 268 23.70 6.50 -1.30
N HIS A 269 23.39 5.42 -0.60
CA HIS A 269 22.52 4.34 -1.07
C HIS A 269 21.05 4.77 -1.13
N VAL A 270 20.62 5.61 -0.19
CA VAL A 270 19.28 6.22 -0.14
C VAL A 270 19.12 7.22 -1.29
N GLU A 271 20.16 8.01 -1.57
CA GLU A 271 20.18 8.91 -2.73
C GLU A 271 20.00 8.13 -4.03
N LEU A 272 20.77 7.07 -4.23
CA LEU A 272 20.69 6.22 -5.43
C LEU A 272 19.27 5.64 -5.60
N PHE A 273 18.70 5.08 -4.54
CA PHE A 273 17.34 4.57 -4.59
C PHE A 273 16.33 5.66 -4.97
N THR A 274 16.40 6.82 -4.32
CA THR A 274 15.50 7.95 -4.59
C THR A 274 15.59 8.39 -6.06
N LEU A 275 16.81 8.53 -6.59
CA LEU A 275 17.04 8.91 -7.98
C LEU A 275 16.53 7.86 -8.97
N VAL A 276 16.72 6.57 -8.66
CA VAL A 276 16.22 5.47 -9.49
C VAL A 276 14.70 5.45 -9.50
N ILE A 277 14.05 5.45 -8.34
CA ILE A 277 12.58 5.46 -8.27
C ILE A 277 12.03 6.68 -9.00
N GLY A 278 12.59 7.87 -8.77
CA GLY A 278 12.21 9.06 -9.50
C GLY A 278 12.39 8.94 -11.01
N ALA A 279 13.51 8.39 -11.50
CA ALA A 279 13.75 8.17 -12.94
C ALA A 279 12.82 7.11 -13.57
N LEU A 280 12.35 6.15 -12.77
CA LEU A 280 11.37 5.13 -13.19
C LEU A 280 9.95 5.69 -13.27
N THR A 281 9.62 6.69 -12.45
CA THR A 281 8.23 7.14 -12.26
C THR A 281 7.92 8.50 -12.90
N GLU A 282 8.92 9.37 -13.04
CA GLU A 282 8.77 10.69 -13.65
C GLU A 282 8.75 10.62 -15.18
N VAL A 283 8.30 11.69 -15.83
CA VAL A 283 8.26 11.80 -17.30
C VAL A 283 8.81 13.14 -17.77
N GLY A 284 9.17 13.23 -19.05
CA GLY A 284 9.61 14.47 -19.69
C GLY A 284 10.86 15.07 -19.03
N GLN A 285 10.84 16.40 -18.81
CA GLN A 285 11.99 17.13 -18.27
C GLN A 285 12.34 16.73 -16.84
N ASP A 286 11.35 16.38 -16.02
CA ASP A 286 11.58 15.97 -14.63
C ASP A 286 12.36 14.67 -14.55
N ARG A 287 11.99 13.70 -15.40
CA ARG A 287 12.75 12.46 -15.56
C ARG A 287 14.18 12.73 -16.02
N GLN A 288 14.36 13.54 -17.07
CA GLN A 288 15.68 13.78 -17.64
C GLN A 288 16.65 14.41 -16.63
N ARG A 289 16.17 15.32 -15.78
CA ARG A 289 16.99 15.91 -14.71
C ARG A 289 17.45 14.88 -13.68
N LEU A 290 16.54 14.03 -13.22
CA LEU A 290 16.86 12.96 -12.28
C LEU A 290 17.83 11.95 -12.88
N MET A 291 17.70 11.64 -14.17
CA MET A 291 18.64 10.79 -14.89
C MET A 291 20.05 11.38 -14.98
N VAL A 292 20.19 12.68 -15.28
CA VAL A 292 21.49 13.37 -15.29
C VAL A 292 22.14 13.29 -13.90
N GLN A 293 21.35 13.50 -12.85
CA GLN A 293 21.84 13.41 -11.49
C GLN A 293 22.22 11.97 -11.11
N LEU A 294 21.39 10.98 -11.46
CA LEU A 294 21.69 9.56 -11.26
C LEU A 294 23.01 9.18 -11.92
N GLN A 295 23.23 9.59 -13.18
CA GLN A 295 24.47 9.33 -13.91
C GLN A 295 25.68 9.99 -13.23
N ARG A 296 25.52 11.22 -12.73
CA ARG A 296 26.57 11.91 -11.96
C ARG A 296 26.90 11.16 -10.67
N THR A 297 25.88 10.76 -9.91
CA THR A 297 26.04 10.02 -8.65
C THR A 297 26.68 8.66 -8.89
N MET A 298 26.28 7.94 -9.94
CA MET A 298 26.91 6.69 -10.35
C MET A 298 28.40 6.88 -10.68
N ARG A 299 28.76 7.92 -11.45
CA ARG A 299 30.16 8.22 -11.78
C ARG A 299 31.00 8.54 -10.55
N VAL A 300 30.48 9.37 -9.63
CA VAL A 300 31.17 9.72 -8.38
C VAL A 300 31.41 8.49 -7.52
N GLN A 301 30.45 7.57 -7.47
CA GLN A 301 30.57 6.31 -6.73
C GLN A 301 31.27 5.18 -7.50
N GLY A 302 31.74 5.42 -8.73
CA GLY A 302 32.41 4.41 -9.56
C GLY A 302 31.49 3.24 -9.98
N LEU A 303 30.19 3.45 -10.04
CA LEU A 303 29.20 2.40 -10.32
C LEU A 303 28.95 2.23 -11.81
N ILE A 304 29.01 0.97 -12.25
CA ILE A 304 28.43 0.52 -13.53
C ILE A 304 27.01 0.00 -13.31
N TRP A 305 26.27 -0.28 -14.39
CA TRP A 305 24.87 -0.74 -14.32
C TRP A 305 24.66 -1.91 -13.34
N ASN A 306 25.46 -2.98 -13.46
CA ASN A 306 25.33 -4.14 -12.57
C ASN A 306 25.54 -3.76 -11.10
N GLY A 307 26.54 -2.91 -10.81
CA GLY A 307 26.79 -2.42 -9.46
C GLY A 307 25.67 -1.53 -8.91
N LEU A 308 24.97 -0.78 -9.76
CA LEU A 308 23.76 -0.05 -9.37
C LEU A 308 22.64 -1.03 -8.99
N VAL A 309 22.36 -2.02 -9.85
CA VAL A 309 21.29 -2.99 -9.61
C VAL A 309 21.57 -3.81 -8.35
N ASP A 310 22.81 -4.23 -8.13
CA ASP A 310 23.19 -4.99 -6.93
C ASP A 310 23.00 -4.16 -5.64
N LYS A 311 23.36 -2.86 -5.67
CA LYS A 311 23.09 -1.93 -4.56
C LYS A 311 21.59 -1.70 -4.32
N LEU A 312 20.79 -1.68 -5.38
CA LEU A 312 19.33 -1.56 -5.24
C LEU A 312 18.74 -2.83 -4.61
N ARG A 313 19.16 -4.01 -5.08
CA ARG A 313 18.69 -5.30 -4.54
C ARG A 313 19.08 -5.51 -3.09
N SER A 314 20.24 -5.00 -2.68
CA SER A 314 20.66 -5.03 -1.28
C SER A 314 19.82 -4.12 -0.39
N MET A 315 18.86 -3.36 -0.93
CA MET A 315 18.02 -2.45 -0.17
C MET A 315 16.53 -2.67 -0.38
N ALA A 316 16.09 -2.97 -1.60
CA ALA A 316 14.68 -3.02 -1.97
C ALA A 316 14.40 -4.12 -3.00
N TRP A 317 13.18 -4.66 -2.95
CA TRP A 317 12.68 -5.59 -3.96
C TRP A 317 12.40 -4.86 -5.28
N VAL A 318 13.33 -4.93 -6.23
CA VAL A 318 13.19 -4.30 -7.55
C VAL A 318 13.00 -5.30 -8.69
N ASP A 319 13.27 -6.58 -8.43
CA ASP A 319 13.07 -7.65 -9.39
C ASP A 319 11.57 -7.89 -9.64
N ILE A 320 11.20 -8.38 -10.82
CA ILE A 320 9.81 -8.66 -11.25
C ILE A 320 8.94 -7.40 -11.40
N VAL A 321 8.68 -6.66 -10.33
CA VAL A 321 7.77 -5.51 -10.33
C VAL A 321 8.35 -4.34 -11.12
N TRP A 322 9.63 -4.04 -10.92
CA TRP A 322 10.29 -2.88 -11.53
C TRP A 322 11.24 -3.26 -12.68
N SER A 323 11.32 -4.55 -13.04
CA SER A 323 12.27 -5.08 -14.03
C SER A 323 12.16 -4.39 -15.39
N ALA A 324 10.94 -4.28 -15.95
CA ALA A 324 10.71 -3.62 -17.24
C ALA A 324 11.00 -2.11 -17.20
N GLY A 325 10.90 -1.49 -16.03
CA GLY A 325 11.30 -0.10 -15.81
C GLY A 325 12.82 0.04 -15.76
N LEU A 326 13.49 -0.86 -15.03
CA LEU A 326 14.95 -0.91 -14.92
C LEU A 326 15.62 -1.20 -16.26
N GLU A 327 15.08 -2.11 -17.07
CA GLU A 327 15.60 -2.38 -18.42
C GLU A 327 15.53 -1.13 -19.31
N ARG A 328 14.41 -0.40 -19.27
CA ARG A 328 14.28 0.88 -19.98
C ARG A 328 15.27 1.92 -19.44
N LEU A 329 15.45 2.01 -18.13
CA LEU A 329 16.42 2.91 -17.51
C LEU A 329 17.86 2.58 -17.94
N HIS A 330 18.21 1.29 -18.04
CA HIS A 330 19.53 0.85 -18.52
C HIS A 330 19.81 1.33 -19.94
N VAL A 331 18.85 1.10 -20.84
CA VAL A 331 18.93 1.53 -22.24
C VAL A 331 19.12 3.04 -22.31
N ASP A 332 18.31 3.81 -21.58
CA ASP A 332 18.38 5.26 -21.63
C ASP A 332 19.69 5.82 -21.04
N LEU A 333 20.20 5.24 -19.95
CA LEU A 333 21.49 5.61 -19.38
C LEU A 333 22.67 5.29 -20.31
N SER A 334 22.55 4.23 -21.12
CA SER A 334 23.58 3.89 -22.10
C SER A 334 23.69 4.94 -23.21
N PHE A 335 22.57 5.50 -23.66
CA PHE A 335 22.52 6.57 -24.66
C PHE A 335 23.03 7.92 -24.14
N MET A 336 23.03 8.15 -22.81
CA MET A 336 23.58 9.36 -22.21
C MET A 336 25.10 9.32 -22.00
N ASN A 337 25.76 8.19 -22.26
CA ASN A 337 27.21 8.02 -22.15
C ASN A 337 27.94 8.20 -23.50
N GLY A 338 27.21 8.33 -24.61
CA GLY A 338 27.76 8.66 -25.94
C GLY A 338 27.76 10.17 -26.18
#